data_AF-A0A958ZDT5-F1
#
_entry.id   AF-A0A958ZDT5-F1
#
_cell.length_a   1.000
_cell.length_b   1.000
_cell.length_c   1.000
_cell.angle_alpha   90.00
_cell.angle_beta   90.00
_cell.angle_gamma   90.00
#
_symmetry.space_group_name_H-M   'P 1'
#
loop_
_entity.id
_entity.type
_entity.pdbx_description
1 polymer ?
#
loop_
_entity_poly.entity_id
_entity_poly.type
_entity_poly.pdbx_seq_one_letter_code
_entity_poly.pdbx_strand_id
1 'polypeptide(L)'
;MTTEAHIEQATIEWLQDLGYIHKLGKTLPQNNNEVVLKDVFTAFIKKQYSTLPEEIQKLAIADFINNTGAILEHRNRDFHLKLTKGIPYQYKTKEGEEKAAHIYPVDFENPENNTFWAVNQFSII
;
A
#
# COMPACT_ATOMS: atom_id res chain seq x y z
N MET A 1 21.77 19.91 -24.51
CA MET A 1 20.44 20.27 -23.97
C MET A 1 19.98 19.14 -23.07
N THR A 2 19.66 19.43 -21.82
CA THR A 2 19.02 18.46 -20.90
C THR A 2 17.56 18.31 -21.31
N THR A 3 17.14 17.09 -21.60
CA THR A 3 15.74 16.73 -21.90
C THR A 3 15.09 16.18 -20.64
N GLU A 4 13.75 16.17 -20.57
CA GLU A 4 13.02 15.52 -19.47
C GLU A 4 13.44 14.06 -19.29
N ALA A 5 13.66 13.33 -20.39
CA ALA A 5 14.15 11.95 -20.36
C ALA A 5 15.53 11.81 -19.70
N HIS A 6 16.46 12.74 -19.93
CA HIS A 6 17.77 12.70 -19.26
C HIS A 6 17.64 12.99 -17.76
N ILE A 7 16.73 13.90 -17.36
CA ILE A 7 16.49 14.22 -15.95
C ILE A 7 15.80 13.05 -15.24
N GLU A 8 14.81 12.44 -15.88
CA GLU A 8 14.12 11.24 -15.38
C GLU A 8 15.11 10.10 -15.15
N GLN A 9 15.93 9.78 -16.14
CA GLN A 9 16.92 8.70 -16.05
C GLN A 9 17.94 8.94 -14.93
N ALA A 10 18.48 10.16 -14.81
CA ALA A 10 19.40 10.50 -13.71
C ALA A 10 18.73 10.39 -12.33
N THR A 11 17.45 10.77 -12.23
CA THR A 11 16.68 10.67 -10.97
C THR A 11 16.43 9.21 -10.59
N ILE A 12 16.12 8.36 -11.58
CA ILE A 12 15.95 6.92 -11.38
C ILE A 12 17.26 6.32 -10.86
N GLU A 13 18.39 6.63 -11.48
CA GLU A 13 19.71 6.15 -11.06
C GLU A 13 20.01 6.54 -9.60
N TRP A 14 19.75 7.79 -9.22
CA TRP A 14 19.90 8.23 -7.83
C TRP A 14 19.00 7.48 -6.85
N LEU A 15 17.74 7.21 -7.21
CA LEU A 15 16.84 6.43 -6.35
C LEU A 15 17.30 4.97 -6.24
N GLN A 16 17.84 4.39 -7.31
CA GLN A 16 18.40 3.04 -7.29
C GLN A 16 19.62 2.96 -6.36
N ASP A 17 20.50 3.97 -6.37
CA ASP A 17 21.63 4.07 -5.44
C ASP A 17 21.18 4.16 -3.96
N LEU A 18 19.99 4.71 -3.70
CA LEU A 18 19.36 4.75 -2.38
C LEU A 18 18.60 3.46 -2.01
N GLY A 19 18.61 2.44 -2.88
CA GLY A 19 17.98 1.14 -2.64
C GLY A 19 16.54 1.01 -3.16
N TYR A 20 16.02 1.98 -3.91
CA TYR A 20 14.72 1.84 -4.56
C TYR A 20 14.79 0.88 -5.74
N ILE A 21 13.72 0.12 -5.94
CA ILE A 21 13.62 -0.77 -7.10
C ILE A 21 12.91 -0.02 -8.22
N HIS A 22 13.60 0.18 -9.34
CA HIS A 22 12.99 0.79 -10.52
C HIS A 22 12.00 -0.19 -11.18
N LYS A 23 10.77 0.29 -11.44
CA LYS A 23 9.74 -0.42 -12.19
C LYS A 23 9.18 0.48 -13.29
N LEU A 24 8.96 -0.12 -14.46
CA LEU A 24 8.27 0.56 -15.55
C LEU A 24 6.77 0.55 -15.27
N GLY A 25 6.16 1.72 -15.04
CA GLY A 25 4.73 1.85 -14.73
C GLY A 25 3.84 1.21 -15.80
N LYS A 26 4.21 1.38 -17.08
CA LYS A 26 3.54 0.76 -18.25
C LYS A 26 3.50 -0.78 -18.22
N THR A 27 4.38 -1.42 -17.47
CA THR A 27 4.45 -2.89 -17.34
C THR A 27 3.65 -3.43 -16.16
N LEU A 28 3.19 -2.55 -15.26
CA LEU A 28 2.35 -2.95 -14.14
C LEU A 28 0.95 -3.29 -14.65
N PRO A 29 0.38 -4.45 -14.29
CA PRO A 29 -0.92 -4.89 -14.81
C PRO A 29 -2.07 -3.96 -14.43
N GLN A 30 -1.89 -3.14 -13.39
CA GLN A 30 -2.85 -2.15 -12.93
C GLN A 30 -2.83 -0.85 -13.72
N ASN A 31 -1.80 -0.63 -14.55
CA ASN A 31 -1.70 0.57 -15.38
C ASN A 31 -2.93 0.69 -16.29
N ASN A 32 -3.51 1.88 -16.34
CA ASN A 32 -4.76 2.26 -17.00
C ASN A 32 -6.06 1.72 -16.39
N ASN A 33 -6.01 1.05 -15.23
CA ASN A 33 -7.20 0.44 -14.63
C ASN A 33 -7.37 0.80 -13.15
N GLU A 34 -6.37 0.55 -12.32
CA GLU A 34 -6.48 0.71 -10.87
C GLU A 34 -5.24 1.38 -10.28
N VAL A 35 -5.44 2.23 -9.26
CA VAL A 35 -4.32 2.89 -8.57
C VAL A 35 -3.60 1.93 -7.61
N VAL A 36 -4.33 0.99 -7.02
CA VAL A 36 -3.81 0.13 -5.96
C VAL A 36 -3.32 -1.19 -6.53
N LEU A 37 -2.10 -1.58 -6.16
CA LEU A 37 -1.54 -2.91 -6.42
C LEU A 37 -2.15 -3.94 -5.45
N LYS A 38 -3.42 -4.30 -5.66
CA LYS A 38 -4.22 -5.11 -4.72
C LYS A 38 -3.56 -6.44 -4.35
N ASP A 39 -2.93 -7.12 -5.31
CA ASP A 39 -2.28 -8.41 -5.06
C ASP A 39 -1.06 -8.27 -4.14
N VAL A 40 -0.25 -7.22 -4.35
CA VAL A 40 0.91 -6.90 -3.51
C VAL A 40 0.46 -6.57 -2.10
N PHE A 41 -0.57 -5.72 -1.97
CA PHE A 41 -1.10 -5.33 -0.68
C PHE A 41 -1.75 -6.50 0.06
N THR A 42 -2.50 -7.34 -0.65
CA THR A 42 -3.11 -8.56 -0.09
C THR A 42 -2.05 -9.53 0.41
N ALA A 43 -0.98 -9.73 -0.36
CA ALA A 43 0.13 -10.59 0.03
C ALA A 43 0.85 -10.05 1.28
N PHE A 44 1.04 -8.72 1.37
CA PHE A 44 1.59 -8.07 2.56
C PHE A 44 0.72 -8.33 3.80
N ILE A 45 -0.59 -8.03 3.74
CA ILE A 45 -1.50 -8.23 4.87
C ILE A 45 -1.54 -9.70 5.31
N LYS A 46 -1.63 -10.64 4.36
CA LYS A 46 -1.61 -12.08 4.65
C LYS A 46 -0.33 -12.54 5.34
N LYS A 47 0.81 -11.98 4.95
CA LYS A 47 2.11 -12.30 5.55
C LYS A 47 2.24 -11.68 6.94
N GLN A 48 2.06 -10.37 7.06
CA GLN A 48 2.27 -9.61 8.29
C GLN A 48 1.29 -10.00 9.38
N TYR A 49 0.02 -10.21 9.01
CA TYR A 49 -1.08 -10.49 9.94
C TYR A 49 -1.58 -11.92 9.81
N SER A 50 -0.69 -12.87 9.53
CA SER A 50 -0.98 -14.30 9.33
C SER A 50 -1.68 -14.99 10.52
N THR A 51 -1.55 -14.44 11.72
CA THR A 51 -2.21 -14.93 12.95
C THR A 51 -3.67 -14.50 13.06
N LEU A 52 -4.10 -13.48 12.32
CA LEU A 52 -5.47 -12.99 12.35
C LEU A 52 -6.38 -13.86 11.47
N PRO A 53 -7.68 -13.96 11.79
CA PRO A 53 -8.64 -14.66 10.93
C PRO A 53 -8.69 -14.05 9.53
N GLU A 54 -8.90 -14.90 8.52
CA GLU A 54 -8.94 -14.48 7.10
C GLU A 54 -10.02 -13.41 6.86
N GLU A 55 -11.16 -13.48 7.55
CA GLU A 55 -12.23 -12.49 7.46
C GLU A 55 -11.77 -11.09 7.91
N ILE A 56 -10.94 -10.99 8.95
CA ILE A 56 -10.37 -9.72 9.40
C ILE A 56 -9.35 -9.19 8.39
N GLN A 57 -8.54 -10.07 7.81
CA GLN A 57 -7.59 -9.68 6.77
C GLN A 57 -8.31 -9.13 5.52
N LYS A 58 -9.38 -9.81 5.06
CA LYS A 58 -10.21 -9.36 3.93
C LYS A 58 -10.87 -8.02 4.21
N LEU A 59 -11.44 -7.86 5.41
CA LEU A 59 -12.07 -6.61 5.83
C LEU A 59 -11.05 -5.47 5.84
N ALA A 60 -9.86 -5.70 6.39
CA ALA A 60 -8.78 -4.72 6.39
C ALA A 60 -8.37 -4.31 4.99
N ILE A 61 -8.17 -5.28 4.09
CA ILE A 61 -7.83 -4.99 2.69
C ILE A 61 -8.90 -4.09 2.04
N ALA A 62 -10.18 -4.40 2.24
CA ALA A 62 -11.27 -3.60 1.70
C ALA A 62 -11.30 -2.17 2.28
N ASP A 63 -11.14 -2.03 3.60
CA ASP A 63 -11.17 -0.73 4.27
C ASP A 63 -10.01 0.19 3.87
N PHE A 64 -8.81 -0.36 3.68
CA PHE A 64 -7.65 0.42 3.22
C PHE A 64 -7.78 0.86 1.77
N ILE A 65 -8.39 0.04 0.90
CA ILE A 65 -8.61 0.37 -0.51
C ILE A 65 -9.74 1.40 -0.66
N ASN A 66 -10.80 1.29 0.15
CA ASN A 66 -11.97 2.14 0.03
C ASN A 66 -11.87 3.39 0.90
N ASN A 67 -11.53 4.52 0.29
CA ASN A 67 -11.41 5.81 0.99
C ASN A 67 -12.70 6.63 0.88
N THR A 68 -13.30 6.91 2.04
CA THR A 68 -14.60 7.57 2.14
C THR A 68 -14.49 9.08 1.95
N GLY A 69 -15.53 9.69 1.41
CA GLY A 69 -15.61 11.14 1.21
C GLY A 69 -16.12 11.53 -0.18
N ALA A 70 -16.90 12.61 -0.23
CA ALA A 70 -17.47 13.12 -1.47
C ALA A 70 -16.47 13.88 -2.37
N ILE A 71 -15.38 14.38 -1.79
CA ILE A 71 -14.35 15.18 -2.47
C ILE A 71 -12.96 14.62 -2.21
N LEU A 72 -11.98 15.03 -3.04
CA LEU A 72 -10.62 14.51 -3.02
C LEU A 72 -9.93 14.70 -1.66
N GLU A 73 -10.11 15.87 -1.06
CA GLU A 73 -9.51 16.26 0.22
C GLU A 73 -9.99 15.34 1.35
N HIS A 74 -11.26 14.97 1.34
CA HIS A 74 -11.82 14.03 2.32
C HIS A 74 -11.27 12.63 2.13
N ARG A 75 -11.19 12.13 0.89
CA ARG A 75 -10.62 10.80 0.59
C ARG A 75 -9.14 10.73 0.95
N ASN A 76 -8.38 11.80 0.68
CA ASN A 76 -6.97 11.90 1.05
C ASN A 76 -6.78 11.92 2.57
N ARG A 77 -7.63 12.66 3.30
CA ARG A 77 -7.59 12.69 4.77
C ARG A 77 -7.95 11.33 5.36
N ASP A 78 -8.97 10.66 4.83
CA ASP A 78 -9.37 9.32 5.25
C ASP A 78 -8.21 8.32 5.07
N PHE A 79 -7.62 8.28 3.87
CA PHE A 79 -6.45 7.43 3.61
C PHE A 79 -5.26 7.77 4.51
N HIS A 80 -4.95 9.06 4.69
CA HIS A 80 -3.84 9.49 5.54
C HIS A 80 -4.04 9.05 7.01
N LEU A 81 -5.26 9.13 7.53
CA LEU A 81 -5.57 8.64 8.88
C LEU A 81 -5.40 7.12 8.98
N LYS A 82 -5.88 6.36 8.01
CA LYS A 82 -5.68 4.90 7.97
C LYS A 82 -4.20 4.54 7.88
N LEU A 83 -3.44 5.23 7.05
CA LEU A 83 -2.00 5.03 6.87
C LEU A 83 -1.22 5.30 8.16
N THR A 84 -1.50 6.41 8.83
CA THR A 84 -0.72 6.87 9.99
C THR A 84 -1.19 6.29 11.31
N LYS A 85 -2.49 6.02 11.44
CA LYS A 85 -3.10 5.53 12.69
C LYS A 85 -3.47 4.07 12.65
N GLY A 86 -3.40 3.41 11.48
CA GLY A 86 -3.92 2.06 11.30
C GLY A 86 -5.43 1.98 11.51
N ILE A 87 -5.96 0.75 11.51
CA ILE A 87 -7.38 0.47 11.75
C ILE A 87 -7.49 -0.61 12.83
N PRO A 88 -8.27 -0.36 13.91
CA PRO A 88 -8.53 -1.37 14.94
C PRO A 88 -9.65 -2.31 14.52
N TYR A 89 -9.49 -3.59 14.80
CA TYR A 89 -10.47 -4.64 14.56
C TYR A 89 -10.69 -5.44 15.83
N GLN A 90 -11.95 -5.81 16.08
CA GLN A 90 -12.32 -6.77 17.12
C GLN A 90 -12.71 -8.08 16.46
N TYR A 91 -12.25 -9.20 17.02
CA TYR A 91 -12.53 -10.53 16.50
C TYR A 91 -12.58 -11.56 17.62
N LYS A 92 -13.28 -12.66 17.35
CA LYS A 92 -13.41 -13.78 18.30
C LYS A 92 -12.48 -14.91 17.90
N THR A 93 -11.71 -15.44 18.85
CA THR A 93 -10.87 -16.61 18.59
C THR A 93 -11.71 -17.88 18.46
N LYS A 94 -11.09 -18.97 17.99
CA LYS A 94 -11.74 -20.29 17.95
C LYS A 94 -12.12 -20.79 19.35
N GLU A 95 -11.40 -20.38 20.40
CA GLU A 95 -11.76 -20.68 21.79
C GLU A 95 -12.92 -19.82 22.33
N GLY A 96 -13.36 -18.83 21.55
CA GLY A 96 -14.47 -17.95 21.92
C GLY A 96 -14.06 -16.70 22.69
N GLU A 97 -12.77 -16.38 22.78
CA GLU A 97 -12.28 -15.15 23.43
C GLU A 97 -12.41 -13.95 22.48
N GLU A 98 -12.79 -12.79 23.02
CA GLU A 98 -12.74 -11.54 22.26
C GLU A 98 -11.32 -10.95 22.31
N LYS A 99 -10.75 -10.70 21.13
CA LYS A 99 -9.45 -10.06 20.96
C LYS A 99 -9.55 -8.85 20.05
N ALA A 100 -8.62 -7.93 20.23
CA ALA A 100 -8.44 -6.78 19.35
C ALA A 100 -7.14 -6.93 18.55
N ALA A 101 -7.15 -6.46 17.32
CA ALA A 101 -5.98 -6.32 16.47
C ALA A 101 -5.92 -4.90 15.92
N HIS A 102 -4.70 -4.42 15.66
CA HIS A 102 -4.49 -3.12 15.04
C HIS A 102 -3.66 -3.32 13.79
N ILE A 103 -4.21 -2.99 12.63
CA ILE A 103 -3.61 -3.28 11.33
C ILE A 103 -3.12 -1.98 10.71
N TYR A 104 -1.89 -2.01 10.19
CA TYR A 104 -1.27 -0.93 9.43
C TYR A 104 -0.99 -1.42 8.00
N PRO A 105 -1.05 -0.54 7.00
CA PRO A 105 -0.76 -0.90 5.62
C PRO A 105 0.75 -0.84 5.29
N VAL A 106 1.57 -0.48 6.28
CA VAL A 106 3.04 -0.35 6.24
C VAL A 106 3.57 -1.00 7.52
N ASP A 107 4.68 -1.73 7.42
CA ASP A 107 5.40 -2.25 8.58
C ASP A 107 6.25 -1.12 9.19
N PHE A 108 5.68 -0.39 10.15
CA PHE A 108 6.40 0.68 10.86
C PHE A 108 7.38 0.16 11.91
N GLU A 109 7.21 -1.09 12.37
CA GLU A 109 8.08 -1.69 13.39
C GLU A 109 9.40 -2.15 12.77
N ASN A 110 9.33 -2.70 11.55
CA ASN A 110 10.48 -3.19 10.80
C ASN A 110 10.47 -2.57 9.38
N PRO A 111 10.91 -1.31 9.23
CA PRO A 111 10.81 -0.56 7.97
C PRO A 111 11.44 -1.26 6.76
N GLU A 112 12.46 -2.09 6.97
CA GLU A 112 13.16 -2.88 5.97
C GLU A 112 12.30 -3.98 5.33
N ASN A 113 11.20 -4.38 5.97
CA ASN A 113 10.23 -5.31 5.38
C ASN A 113 9.38 -4.66 4.29
N ASN A 114 9.34 -3.32 4.23
CA ASN A 114 8.60 -2.60 3.21
C ASN A 114 9.38 -2.55 1.91
N THR A 115 8.64 -2.55 0.80
CA THR A 115 9.22 -2.44 -0.53
C THR A 115 8.98 -1.04 -1.09
N PHE A 116 10.05 -0.35 -1.47
CA PHE A 116 10.00 0.99 -2.06
C PHE A 116 10.34 0.93 -3.55
N TRP A 117 9.38 1.29 -4.39
CA TRP A 117 9.55 1.31 -5.84
C TRP A 117 9.68 2.75 -6.36
N ALA A 118 10.63 2.95 -7.26
CA ALA A 118 10.64 4.11 -8.16
C ALA A 118 9.87 3.70 -9.42
N VAL A 119 8.68 4.25 -9.62
CA VAL A 119 7.83 3.92 -10.77
C VAL A 119 7.77 5.13 -11.68
N ASN A 120 8.13 4.94 -12.95
CA ASN A 120 7.96 5.98 -13.97
C ASN A 120 6.48 6.09 -14.41
N GLN A 121 6.22 6.64 -15.60
CA GLN A 121 4.87 6.94 -16.07
C GLN A 121 3.87 5.78 -15.83
N PHE A 122 2.94 6.05 -14.92
CA PHE A 122 1.79 5.21 -14.58
C PHE A 122 0.54 6.06 -14.80
N SER A 123 -0.39 5.55 -15.60
CA SER A 123 -1.56 6.30 -16.06
C SER A 123 -2.83 5.62 -15.59
N ILE A 124 -3.86 6.40 -15.28
CA ILE A 124 -5.22 5.94 -14.98
C ILE A 124 -6.14 6.62 -15.98
N ILE A 125 -7.06 5.85 -16.56
CA ILE A 125 -8.03 6.31 -17.57
C ILE A 125 -9.41 6.38 -16.94
#